data_AF-A0A5D4NY00-F1
#
_entry.id   AF-A0A5D4NY00-F1
#
_cell.length_a   1.000
_cell.length_b   1.000
_cell.length_c   1.000
_cell.angle_alpha   90.00
_cell.angle_beta   90.00
_cell.angle_gamma   90.00
#
_symmetry.space_group_name_H-M   'P 1'
#
loop_
_entity.id
_entity.type
_entity.pdbx_description
1 polymer ?
#
loop_
_entity_poly.entity_id
_entity_poly.type
_entity_poly.pdbx_seq_one_letter_code
_entity_poly.pdbx_strand_id
1 'polypeptide(L)' 'MRIMSNEQLVAAYRDAEKTGTDRDWIQMLKKEIHSRGIRPIRKI' A
#
# COMPACT_ATOMS: atom_id res chain seq x y z
N MET A 1 -4.22 -3.40 9.39
CA MET A 1 -3.04 -4.28 9.56
C MET A 1 -2.12 -3.72 10.64
N ARG A 2 -1.84 -4.44 11.73
CA ARG A 2 -0.93 -3.94 12.79
C ARG A 2 0.51 -4.47 12.69
N ILE A 3 0.78 -5.38 11.75
CA ILE A 3 2.07 -6.10 11.67
C ILE A 3 3.04 -5.44 10.67
N MET A 4 2.55 -4.90 9.55
CA MET A 4 3.42 -4.27 8.55
C MET A 4 3.85 -2.86 8.95
N SER A 5 5.15 -2.59 8.84
CA SER A 5 5.71 -1.25 8.89
C SER A 5 5.21 -0.39 7.73
N ASN A 6 5.37 0.93 7.82
CA ASN A 6 4.95 1.85 6.75
C ASN A 6 5.67 1.55 5.43
N GLU A 7 6.94 1.18 5.48
CA GLU A 7 7.74 0.83 4.31
C GLU A 7 7.28 -0.49 3.68
N GLN A 8 7.01 -1.50 4.50
CA GLN A 8 6.48 -2.79 4.02
C GLN A 8 5.10 -2.61 3.37
N LEU A 9 4.25 -1.77 3.96
CA LEU A 9 2.92 -1.49 3.43
C LEU A 9 2.98 -0.82 2.05
N VAL A 10 3.88 0.16 1.87
CA VAL A 10 4.08 0.83 0.58
C VAL A 10 4.72 -0.11 -0.45
N ALA A 11 5.67 -0.95 -0.05
CA ALA A 11 6.30 -1.93 -0.94
C ALA A 11 5.28 -2.97 -1.44
N ALA A 12 4.47 -3.53 -0.53
CA ALA A 12 3.42 -4.47 -0.88
C ALA A 12 2.36 -3.86 -1.80
N TYR A 13 1.98 -2.59 -1.57
CA TYR A 13 1.03 -1.87 -2.43
C TYR A 13 1.58 -1.72 -3.86
N ARG A 14 2.84 -1.29 -3.99
CA ARG A 14 3.48 -1.12 -5.30
C ARG A 14 3.66 -2.44 -6.04
N ASP A 15 4.00 -3.50 -5.33
CA ASP A 15 4.16 -4.83 -5.91
C ASP A 15 2.80 -5.34 -6.43
N ALA A 16 1.76 -5.26 -5.59
CA ALA A 16 0.40 -5.63 -5.95
C ALA A 16 -0.16 -4.80 -7.12
N GLU A 17 0.10 -3.49 -7.17
CA GLU A 17 -0.27 -2.65 -8.31
C GLU A 17 0.42 -3.05 -9.62
N LYS A 18 1.69 -3.50 -9.56
CA LYS A 18 2.45 -3.93 -10.74
C LYS A 18 2.00 -5.28 -11.26
N THR A 19 1.72 -6.22 -10.37
CA THR A 19 1.37 -7.61 -10.71
C THR A 19 -0.11 -7.75 -11.04
N GLY A 20 -0.95 -6.78 -10.65
CA GLY A 20 -2.39 -6.74 -10.95
C GLY A 20 -3.16 -7.91 -10.35
N THR A 21 -2.56 -8.61 -9.39
CA THR A 21 -2.95 -9.96 -8.99
C THR A 21 -4.25 -9.99 -8.19
N ASP A 22 -4.58 -8.90 -7.48
CA ASP A 22 -5.77 -8.90 -6.65
C ASP A 22 -6.26 -7.48 -6.32
N ARG A 23 -7.41 -7.08 -6.88
CA ARG A 23 -7.95 -5.71 -6.74
C ARG A 23 -8.38 -5.42 -5.30
N ASP A 24 -8.92 -6.40 -4.59
CA ASP A 24 -9.39 -6.20 -3.21
C ASP A 24 -8.20 -6.02 -2.26
N TRP A 25 -7.12 -6.77 -2.50
CA TRP A 25 -5.85 -6.59 -1.79
C TRP A 25 -5.26 -5.19 -2.01
N ILE A 26 -5.23 -4.71 -3.26
CA ILE A 26 -4.77 -3.36 -3.60
C ILE A 26 -5.61 -2.30 -2.88
N GLN A 27 -6.94 -2.44 -2.86
CA GLN A 27 -7.83 -1.50 -2.16
C GLN A 27 -7.60 -1.52 -0.64
N MET A 28 -7.41 -2.70 -0.05
CA MET A 28 -7.11 -2.83 1.38
C MET A 28 -5.80 -2.12 1.75
N LEU A 29 -4.73 -2.36 0.98
CA LEU A 29 -3.43 -1.72 1.19
C LEU A 29 -3.52 -0.20 1.01
N LYS A 30 -4.23 0.27 -0.03
CA LYS A 30 -4.48 1.70 -0.26
C LYS A 30 -5.20 2.36 0.91
N LYS A 31 -6.21 1.69 1.47
CA LYS A 31 -6.98 2.18 2.61
C LYS A 31 -6.12 2.29 3.87
N GLU A 32 -5.28 1.30 4.14
CA GLU A 32 -4.35 1.33 5.28
C GLU A 32 -3.29 2.42 5.12
N ILE A 33 -2.73 2.59 3.92
CA ILE A 33 -1.77 3.65 3.62
C ILE A 33 -2.39 5.03 3.89
N HIS A 34 -3.62 5.24 3.40
CA HIS A 34 -4.36 6.48 3.61
C HIS A 34 -4.71 6.70 5.09
N SER A 35 -5.16 5.66 5.79
CA SER A 35 -5.49 5.71 7.22
C SER A 35 -4.29 6.07 8.09
N ARG A 36 -3.07 5.73 7.66
CA ARG A 36 -1.83 6.06 8.35
C ARG A 36 -1.25 7.43 7.94
N GLY A 37 -1.93 8.16 7.04
CA GLY A 37 -1.43 9.43 6.50
C GLY A 37 -0.17 9.28 5.64
N ILE A 38 0.17 8.06 5.22
CA ILE A 38 1.35 7.80 4.40
C ILE A 38 1.00 8.19 2.97
N ARG A 39 1.85 8.99 2.34
CA ARG A 39 1.75 9.26 0.90
C ARG A 39 2.61 8.22 0.17
N PRO A 40 2.04 7.24 -0.54
CA PRO A 40 2.81 6.22 -1.27
C PRO A 40 3.53 6.80 -2.50
N ILE A 41 3.31 8.10 -2.75
CA ILE A 41 3.87 8.89 -3.83
C ILE A 41 4.70 9.99 -3.18
N ARG A 42 6.02 9.82 -3.17
CA ARG A 42 6.92 10.96 -3.08
C ARG A 42 6.68 11.76 -4.36
N LYS A 43 6.00 12.90 -4.26
CA LYS A 43 6.06 13.90 -5.32
C LYS A 43 7.48 14.47 -5.25
N ILE A 44 8.27 14.10 -6.26
CA ILE A 44 9.62 14.61 -6.59
C ILE A 44 10.74 13.95 -5.76
#